data_AF-A0A6M3XWH7-F1
#
_entry.id   AF-A0A6M3XWH7-F1
#
_cell.length_a   1.000
_cell.length_b   1.000
_cell.length_c   1.000
_cell.angle_alpha   90.00
_cell.angle_beta   90.00
_cell.angle_gamma   90.00
#
_symmetry.space_group_name_H-M   'P 1'
#
loop_
_entity.id
_entity.type
_entity.pdbx_description
1 polymer ?
#
loop_
_entity_poly.entity_id
_entity_poly.type
_entity_poly.pdbx_seq_one_letter_code
_entity_poly.pdbx_strand_id
1 'polypeptide(L)' 'MKRKMVMLSEEVYDKLEAIRDKRETFSEAVARLLLIHDGLGLLTSTIQGQKAHREFQAERLSGEKTPH' A
#
# COMPACT_ATOMS: atom_id res chain seq x y z
N MET A 1 -16.27 3.29 -23.34
CA MET A 1 -15.94 3.33 -21.90
C MET A 1 -17.20 3.73 -21.13
N LYS A 2 -17.71 2.93 -20.17
CA LYS A 2 -18.93 3.28 -19.41
C LYS A 2 -18.56 4.21 -18.26
N ARG A 3 -19.11 5.43 -18.22
CA ARG A 3 -19.01 6.31 -17.04
C ARG A 3 -19.83 5.70 -15.90
N LYS A 4 -19.21 5.52 -14.74
CA LYS A 4 -19.89 5.23 -13.48
C LYS A 4 -19.88 6.50 -12.65
N MET A 5 -21.04 6.82 -12.07
CA MET A 5 -21.18 7.92 -11.13
C MET A 5 -21.19 7.32 -9.73
N VAL A 6 -20.41 7.90 -8.83
CA VAL A 6 -20.28 7.43 -7.44
C VAL A 6 -20.54 8.62 -6.54
N MET A 7 -21.41 8.43 -5.55
CA MET A 7 -21.64 9.42 -4.50
C MET A 7 -20.56 9.24 -3.44
N LEU A 8 -19.81 10.30 -3.16
CA LEU A 8 -18.86 10.36 -2.06
C LEU A 8 -19.52 11.04 -0.87
N SER A 9 -19.06 10.72 0.34
CA SER A 9 -19.35 11.59 1.49
C SER A 9 -18.63 12.93 1.31
N GLU A 10 -19.17 13.98 1.91
CA GLU A 10 -18.60 15.33 1.89
C GLU A 10 -17.15 15.31 2.43
N GLU A 11 -16.91 14.61 3.53
CA GLU A 11 -15.56 14.46 4.10
C GLU A 11 -14.54 13.83 3.13
N VAL A 12 -14.95 12.79 2.38
CA VAL A 12 -14.07 12.13 1.40
C VAL A 12 -13.84 13.04 0.20
N TYR A 13 -14.87 13.77 -0.23
CA TYR A 13 -14.76 14.75 -1.31
C TYR A 13 -13.77 15.86 -0.94
N ASP A 14 -13.89 16.45 0.25
CA ASP A 14 -13.03 17.54 0.69
C ASP A 14 -11.57 17.10 0.82
N LYS A 15 -11.34 15.91 1.38
CA LYS A 15 -9.99 15.33 1.46
C LYS A 15 -9.40 15.08 0.08
N LEU A 16 -10.20 14.60 -0.87
CA LEU A 16 -9.78 14.41 -2.26
C LEU A 16 -9.48 15.74 -2.93
N GLU A 17 -10.32 16.76 -2.76
CA GLU A 17 -10.13 18.09 -3.34
C GLU A 17 -8.84 18.74 -2.80
N ALA A 18 -8.56 18.59 -1.51
CA ALA A 18 -7.37 19.15 -0.88
C ALA A 18 -6.05 18.56 -1.42
N ILE A 19 -6.06 17.32 -1.92
CA ILE A 19 -4.88 16.62 -2.45
C ILE A 19 -4.88 16.49 -3.98
N ARG A 20 -5.94 16.98 -4.63
CA ARG A 20 -6.09 16.95 -6.09
C ARG A 20 -5.14 17.96 -6.74
N ASP A 21 -4.45 17.56 -7.80
CA ASP A 21 -3.83 18.53 -8.70
C ASP A 21 -4.95 19.30 -9.42
N LYS A 22 -4.78 20.62 -9.59
CA LYS A 22 -5.74 21.43 -10.36
C LYS A 22 -5.80 21.03 -11.83
N ARG A 23 -4.76 20.35 -12.34
CA ARG A 23 -4.65 19.87 -13.72
C ARG A 23 -5.25 18.48 -13.93
N GLU A 24 -5.53 17.73 -12.87
CA GLU A 24 -6.16 16.40 -12.97
C GLU A 24 -7.66 16.48 -12.72
N THR A 25 -8.40 15.60 -13.38
CA THR A 25 -9.82 15.34 -13.08
C THR A 25 -9.96 14.56 -11.79
N PHE A 26 -11.14 14.61 -11.16
CA PHE A 26 -11.44 13.80 -9.98
C PHE A 26 -11.20 12.31 -10.18
N SER A 27 -11.58 11.78 -11.35
CA SER A 27 -11.38 10.36 -11.67
C SER A 27 -9.91 9.98 -11.72
N GLU A 28 -9.06 10.87 -12.25
CA GLU A 28 -7.61 10.66 -12.31
C GLU A 28 -6.99 10.72 -10.92
N ALA A 29 -7.42 11.65 -10.07
CA ALA A 29 -6.96 11.75 -8.69
C ALA A 29 -7.28 10.48 -7.89
N VAL A 30 -8.52 9.97 -8.02
CA VAL A 30 -8.94 8.71 -7.38
C VAL A 30 -8.12 7.53 -7.92
N ALA A 31 -7.93 7.43 -9.23
CA ALA A 31 -7.12 6.37 -9.83
C ALA A 31 -5.67 6.41 -9.34
N ARG A 32 -5.06 7.60 -9.27
CA ARG A 32 -3.72 7.82 -8.75
C ARG A 32 -3.59 7.37 -7.29
N LEU A 33 -4.58 7.69 -6.45
CA LEU A 33 -4.59 7.28 -5.05
C LEU A 33 -4.74 5.77 -4.88
N LEU A 34 -5.57 5.11 -5.70
CA LEU A 34 -5.68 3.66 -5.69
C LEU A 34 -4.35 2.99 -6.06
N LEU A 35 -3.65 3.51 -7.08
CA LEU A 35 -2.32 3.01 -7.45
C LEU A 35 -1.30 3.16 -6.32
N ILE A 36 -1.32 4.30 -5.61
CA ILE A 36 -0.44 4.52 -4.45
C ILE A 36 -0.78 3.54 -3.31
N HIS A 37 -2.07 3.38 -3.00
CA HIS A 37 -2.54 2.44 -1.98
C HIS A 37 -2.06 1.01 -2.25
N ASP A 38 -2.25 0.53 -3.49
CA ASP A 38 -1.86 -0.83 -3.87
C ASP A 38 -0.33 -1.01 -3.83
N GLY A 39 0.42 0.02 -4.26
CA GLY A 39 1.88 0.03 -4.15
C GLY A 39 2.38 -0.04 -2.71
N LEU A 40 1.75 0.71 -1.79
CA LEU A 40 2.09 0.66 -0.36
C LEU A 40 1.76 -0.70 0.27
N GLY A 41 0.67 -1.34 -0.14
CA GLY A 41 0.31 -2.69 0.28
C GLY A 41 1.35 -3.73 -0.15
N LEU A 42 1.82 -3.66 -1.40
CA LEU A 42 2.86 -4.55 -1.92
C LEU A 42 4.20 -4.35 -1.20
N LEU A 43 4.58 -3.09 -0.97
CA LEU A 43 5.80 -2.75 -0.25
C LEU A 43 5.77 -3.30 1.18
N THR A 44 4.66 -3.09 1.90
CA THR A 44 4.48 -3.61 3.27
C THR A 44 4.60 -5.13 3.31
N SER A 45 3.97 -5.82 2.37
CA SER A 45 4.02 -7.29 2.25
C SER A 45 5.45 -7.78 1.99
N THR A 46 6.19 -7.08 1.15
CA THR A 46 7.59 -7.41 0.83
C THR A 46 8.50 -7.23 2.05
N ILE A 47 8.35 -6.13 2.79
CA ILE A 47 9.11 -5.87 4.02
C ILE A 47 8.81 -6.95 5.07
N GLN A 48 7.54 -7.31 5.26
CA GLN A 48 7.14 -8.38 6.18
C GLN A 48 7.75 -9.72 5.78
N GLY A 49 7.71 -10.08 4.49
CA GLY A 49 8.34 -11.30 3.98
C GLY A 49 9.84 -11.33 4.20
N GLN A 50 10.55 -10.22 3.93
CA GLN A 50 11.98 -10.11 4.20
C GLN A 50 12.32 -10.21 5.69
N LYS A 51 11.49 -9.61 6.55
CA LYS A 51 11.64 -9.71 8.01
C LYS A 51 11.49 -11.16 8.47
N ALA A 52 10.41 -11.83 8.08
CA ALA A 52 10.15 -13.24 8.43
C ALA A 52 11.29 -14.16 7.92
N HIS A 53 11.81 -13.89 6.72
CA HIS A 53 12.94 -14.65 6.19
C HIS A 53 14.22 -14.47 7.02
N ARG A 54 14.51 -13.24 7.47
CA ARG A 54 15.67 -12.98 8.34
C ARG A 54 15.52 -13.63 9.71
N GLU A 55 14.31 -13.58 10.30
CA GLU A 55 14.01 -14.25 11.56
C GLU A 55 14.22 -15.76 11.45
N PHE A 56 13.69 -16.38 10.37
CA PHE A 56 13.92 -17.79 10.09
C PHE A 56 15.41 -18.15 9.94
N GLN A 57 16.19 -17.35 9.22
CA GLN A 57 17.64 -17.58 9.09
C GLN A 57 18.36 -17.46 10.44
N ALA A 58 18.00 -16.46 11.24
CA ALA A 58 18.60 -16.24 12.55
C ALA A 58 18.30 -17.41 13.50
N GLU A 59 17.06 -17.92 13.50
CA GLU A 59 16.67 -19.11 14.26
C GLU A 59 17.51 -20.33 13.86
N ARG A 60 17.65 -20.61 12.56
CA ARG A 60 18.47 -21.73 12.06
C ARG A 60 19.94 -21.62 12.49
N LEU A 61 20.54 -20.45 12.32
CA LEU A 61 21.93 -20.21 12.70
C LEU A 61 22.14 -20.26 14.22
N SER A 62 21.12 -19.92 15.00
CA SER A 62 21.15 -20.04 16.47
C SER A 62 20.97 -21.48 16.95
N GLY A 63 20.14 -22.27 16.25
CA GLY A 63 19.91 -23.69 16.55
C GLY A 63 21.06 -24.61 16.12
N GLU A 64 21.84 -24.26 15.10
CA GLU A 64 23.06 -24.99 14.71
C GLU A 64 24.23 -24.80 15.70
N LYS A 65 24.14 -23.86 16.66
CA LYS A 65 25.22 -23.55 17.62
C LYS A 65 25.21 -24.36 18.92
N THR A 66 24.34 -25.35 19.07
CA THR A 66 24.45 -26.35 20.15
C THR A 66 25.00 -27.66 19.61
N PRO A 67 26.34 -27.86 19.60
CA PRO A 67 26.92 -29.18 19.45
C PRO A 67 26.68 -29.96 20.76
N HIS A 68 26.08 -31.14 20.64
CA HIS A 68 26.22 -32.20 21.64
C HIS A 68 27.62 -32.79 21.56
#